data_AF-A0A450ZFR5-F1
#
_entry.id   AF-A0A450ZFR5-F1
#
_cell.length_a   1.000
_cell.length_b   1.000
_cell.length_c   1.000
_cell.angle_alpha   90.00
_cell.angle_beta   90.00
_cell.angle_gamma   90.00
#
_symmetry.space_group_name_H-M   'P 1'
#
loop_
_entity.id
_entity.type
_entity.pdbx_description
1 polymer ?
#
loop_
_entity_poly.entity_id
_entity_poly.type
_entity_poly.pdbx_seq_one_letter_code
_entity_poly.pdbx_strand_id
1 'polypeptide(L)'
;MWPFVEIPPDWLLPNNALINWVFPNNTHIHWTLMVVIYPFITGLVAGTFLISSLPRVFRVRYLENISNFALITALCFGCFATLPLLLHLGQPQRAFEIYITPHLTSSVSIFGYVYGSYMLLLMLQVWLSYRRYFIERANKTTGIPRMLWTGLTLGVTRYTPDSARVDQRIITFLGTIGIPWAFLLLLYGYVGFIFGTVKAKVWLAMPLQPLIFLLAAITSGIAILLLLYTFIRWRTKKPYDFAMVKKLIVLLSIAFALNIAMEILQVRYVQHEHDGHHWSLLQPLLSGPLFYTYTIGQMLICSTIPIVIGVCIVVFKAREKVLLYLANISCLLVLLQVLLMRFNVIIGKQLVSNSERGLVEYHLDFFGKEGVLMAVVLFLMPFILYFIVSRFIPIFDDTPITRHAR
;
A
#
# COMPACT_ATOMS: atom_id res chain seq x y z
N MET A 1 0.42 -33.28 36.43
CA MET A 1 1.43 -32.57 37.25
C MET A 1 2.77 -32.88 36.61
N TRP A 2 3.25 -32.01 35.70
CA TRP A 2 4.58 -32.18 35.12
C TRP A 2 5.61 -31.85 36.21
N PRO A 3 6.70 -32.61 36.36
CA PRO A 3 7.69 -32.31 37.39
C PRO A 3 8.33 -30.97 37.04
N PHE A 4 8.22 -30.01 37.96
CA PHE A 4 9.06 -28.82 37.93
C PHE A 4 10.49 -29.29 38.08
N VAL A 5 11.21 -29.43 36.96
CA VAL A 5 12.66 -29.58 36.97
C VAL A 5 13.19 -28.22 37.41
N GLU A 6 13.53 -28.09 38.68
CA GLU A 6 14.34 -26.99 39.18
C GLU A 6 15.66 -27.00 38.39
N ILE A 7 15.85 -25.96 37.57
CA ILE A 7 17.07 -25.78 36.79
C ILE A 7 18.20 -25.55 37.81
N PRO A 8 19.27 -26.37 37.82
CA PRO A 8 20.39 -26.18 38.73
C PRO A 8 20.94 -24.75 38.60
N PRO A 9 21.32 -24.07 39.71
CA PRO A 9 21.86 -22.71 39.66
C PRO A 9 23.13 -22.60 38.80
N ASP A 10 23.82 -23.71 38.58
CA ASP A 10 25.02 -23.86 37.76
C ASP A 10 24.72 -23.90 36.24
N TRP A 11 23.46 -24.12 35.85
CA TRP A 11 22.97 -24.04 34.46
C TRP A 11 22.44 -22.65 34.08
N LEU A 12 22.32 -21.74 35.05
CA LEU A 12 22.18 -20.32 34.75
C LEU A 12 23.52 -19.81 34.25
N LEU A 13 23.65 -19.79 32.92
CA LEU A 13 24.73 -19.09 32.25
C LEU A 13 24.86 -17.70 32.87
N PRO A 14 26.08 -17.25 33.26
CA PRO A 14 26.24 -15.95 33.87
C PRO A 14 25.62 -14.92 32.93
N ASN A 15 24.89 -13.93 33.47
CA ASN A 15 24.10 -12.96 32.70
C ASN A 15 24.85 -12.26 31.55
N ASN A 16 26.18 -12.39 31.53
CA ASN A 16 27.11 -11.78 30.57
C ASN A 16 27.69 -12.77 29.52
N ALA A 17 27.44 -14.09 29.61
CA ALA A 17 28.07 -15.10 28.73
C ALA A 17 27.39 -15.27 27.35
N LEU A 18 26.21 -14.70 27.14
CA LEU A 18 25.47 -14.77 25.88
C LEU A 18 25.07 -13.40 25.34
N ILE A 19 25.97 -12.43 25.41
CA ILE A 19 25.81 -11.16 24.70
C ILE A 19 26.24 -11.39 23.25
N ASN A 20 25.36 -11.09 22.29
CA ASN A 20 25.48 -11.33 20.85
C ASN A 20 25.40 -12.80 20.38
N TRP A 21 24.57 -13.63 21.01
CA TRP A 21 24.33 -15.00 20.53
C TRP A 21 23.11 -15.10 19.61
N VAL A 22 23.35 -15.49 18.36
CA VAL A 22 22.32 -15.79 17.35
C VAL A 22 22.30 -17.30 17.12
N PHE A 23 21.12 -17.91 17.19
CA PHE A 23 20.99 -19.32 16.84
C PHE A 23 21.31 -19.54 15.35
N PRO A 24 21.98 -20.64 14.96
CA PRO A 24 22.29 -20.92 13.54
C PRO A 24 21.06 -20.95 12.62
N ASN A 25 19.87 -21.28 13.16
CA ASN A 25 18.62 -21.25 12.40
C ASN A 25 18.02 -19.82 12.25
N ASN A 26 18.50 -18.85 13.03
CA ASN A 26 18.04 -17.46 13.04
C ASN A 26 19.00 -16.51 12.30
N THR A 27 20.12 -17.00 11.77
CA THR A 27 21.07 -16.17 11.01
C THR A 27 20.52 -15.79 9.64
N HIS A 28 19.59 -16.59 9.09
CA HIS A 28 18.94 -16.30 7.82
C HIS A 28 17.67 -15.47 8.01
N ILE A 29 17.65 -14.29 7.40
CA ILE A 29 16.48 -13.42 7.32
C ILE A 29 15.57 -13.95 6.23
N HIS A 30 14.46 -14.58 6.63
CA HIS A 30 13.53 -15.21 5.70
C HIS A 30 12.64 -14.22 4.96
N TRP A 31 12.24 -13.10 5.57
CA TRP A 31 11.45 -12.09 4.85
C TRP A 31 12.35 -10.97 4.38
N THR A 32 12.56 -10.96 3.07
CA THR A 32 13.40 -10.01 2.35
C THR A 32 12.54 -8.91 1.71
N LEU A 33 13.10 -8.23 0.71
CA LEU A 33 12.50 -7.06 0.08
C LEU A 33 11.13 -7.34 -0.58
N MET A 34 10.84 -8.57 -1.01
CA MET A 34 9.54 -8.93 -1.58
C MET A 34 8.39 -8.76 -0.59
N VAL A 35 8.62 -9.17 0.67
CA VAL A 35 7.64 -9.04 1.76
C VAL A 35 7.50 -7.59 2.20
N VAL A 36 8.47 -6.72 1.89
CA VAL A 36 8.39 -5.26 2.10
C VAL A 36 7.55 -4.57 1.02
N ILE A 37 7.68 -5.00 -0.24
CA ILE A 37 6.98 -4.40 -1.38
C ILE A 37 5.50 -4.79 -1.42
N TYR A 38 5.18 -6.04 -1.11
CA TYR A 38 3.80 -6.51 -1.03
C TYR A 38 2.86 -5.55 -0.23
N PRO A 39 3.14 -5.23 1.05
CA PRO A 39 2.30 -4.35 1.87
C PRO A 39 2.39 -2.88 1.47
N PHE A 40 3.44 -2.51 0.74
CA PHE A 40 3.55 -1.19 0.15
C PHE A 40 2.56 -1.06 -1.02
N ILE A 41 2.55 -2.03 -1.95
CA ILE A 41 1.62 -2.03 -3.09
C ILE A 41 0.18 -2.16 -2.61
N THR A 42 -0.14 -3.07 -1.68
CA THR A 42 -1.52 -3.18 -1.15
C THR A 42 -1.97 -1.91 -0.43
N GLY A 43 -1.06 -1.22 0.26
CA GLY A 43 -1.31 0.11 0.84
C GLY A 43 -1.67 1.15 -0.22
N LEU A 44 -0.94 1.19 -1.34
CA LEU A 44 -1.24 2.07 -2.48
C LEU A 44 -2.63 1.76 -3.05
N VAL A 45 -2.98 0.49 -3.21
CA VAL A 45 -4.30 0.06 -3.70
C VAL A 45 -5.41 0.54 -2.76
N ALA A 46 -5.27 0.30 -1.45
CA ALA A 46 -6.27 0.70 -0.48
C ALA A 46 -6.45 2.22 -0.43
N GLY A 47 -5.36 2.98 -0.46
CA GLY A 47 -5.40 4.45 -0.46
C GLY A 47 -6.02 5.03 -1.73
N THR A 48 -5.61 4.53 -2.90
CA THR A 48 -6.19 4.98 -4.19
C THR A 48 -7.67 4.63 -4.31
N PHE A 49 -8.06 3.44 -3.84
CA PHE A 49 -9.46 3.03 -3.77
C PHE A 49 -10.29 3.91 -2.85
N LEU A 50 -9.77 4.27 -1.67
CA LEU A 50 -10.45 5.19 -0.75
C LEU A 50 -10.76 6.52 -1.44
N ILE A 51 -9.76 7.12 -2.10
CA ILE A 51 -9.93 8.38 -2.85
C ILE A 51 -10.95 8.22 -3.99
N SER A 52 -10.99 7.07 -4.65
CA SER A 52 -11.98 6.80 -5.71
C SER A 52 -13.42 6.73 -5.18
N SER A 53 -13.61 6.26 -3.95
CA SER A 53 -14.93 6.04 -3.33
C SER A 53 -15.45 7.28 -2.58
N LEU A 54 -14.58 8.18 -2.11
CA LEU A 54 -14.95 9.42 -1.40
C LEU A 54 -16.01 10.28 -2.12
N PRO A 55 -15.91 10.59 -3.43
CA PRO A 55 -16.92 11.39 -4.14
C PRO A 55 -18.31 10.75 -4.09
N ARG A 56 -18.37 9.42 -4.15
CA ARG A 56 -19.62 8.66 -4.33
C ARG A 56 -20.33 8.46 -2.99
N VAL A 57 -19.55 8.19 -1.94
CA VAL A 57 -20.04 7.95 -0.58
C VAL A 57 -20.31 9.26 0.16
N PHE A 58 -19.36 10.21 0.12
CA PHE A 58 -19.45 11.47 0.86
C PHE A 58 -19.89 12.67 -0.01
N ARG A 59 -20.27 12.45 -1.27
CA ARG A 59 -20.76 13.48 -2.22
C ARG A 59 -19.79 14.66 -2.41
N VAL A 60 -18.50 14.35 -2.43
CA VAL A 60 -17.41 15.32 -2.55
C VAL A 60 -17.12 15.64 -4.02
N ARG A 61 -17.76 16.70 -4.55
CA ARG A 61 -17.72 17.07 -5.98
C ARG A 61 -16.32 17.32 -6.57
N TYR A 62 -15.38 17.84 -5.76
CA TYR A 62 -14.05 18.17 -6.27
C TYR A 62 -13.18 16.95 -6.60
N LEU A 63 -13.55 15.75 -6.14
CA LEU A 63 -12.84 14.50 -6.41
C LEU A 63 -13.47 13.68 -7.55
N GLU A 64 -14.60 14.10 -8.11
CA GLU A 64 -15.32 13.36 -9.16
C GLU A 64 -14.42 13.14 -10.39
N ASN A 65 -13.72 14.19 -10.83
CA ASN A 65 -12.82 14.16 -11.98
C ASN A 65 -11.62 13.20 -11.81
N ILE A 66 -11.25 12.87 -10.57
CA ILE A 66 -10.15 11.93 -10.25
C ILE A 66 -10.67 10.56 -9.82
N SER A 67 -11.96 10.40 -9.55
CA SER A 67 -12.55 9.14 -9.09
C SER A 67 -12.26 7.99 -10.05
N ASN A 68 -12.52 8.19 -11.34
CA ASN A 68 -12.32 7.21 -12.40
C ASN A 68 -10.84 6.86 -12.61
N PHE A 69 -9.98 7.87 -12.54
CA PHE A 69 -8.53 7.72 -12.59
C PHE A 69 -7.99 6.94 -11.38
N ALA A 70 -8.45 7.26 -10.18
CA ALA A 70 -8.05 6.58 -8.96
C ALA A 70 -8.49 5.12 -8.93
N LEU A 71 -9.69 4.83 -9.46
CA LEU A 71 -10.22 3.48 -9.56
C LEU A 71 -9.40 2.59 -10.51
N ILE A 72 -9.03 3.10 -11.70
CA ILE A 72 -8.12 2.38 -12.62
C ILE A 72 -6.76 2.16 -11.96
N THR A 73 -6.24 3.18 -11.28
CA THR A 73 -4.96 3.11 -10.60
C THR A 73 -4.98 2.01 -9.54
N ALA A 74 -6.02 1.95 -8.70
CA ALA A 74 -6.23 0.90 -7.72
C ALA A 74 -6.26 -0.50 -8.36
N LEU A 75 -6.99 -0.66 -9.48
CA LEU A 75 -7.04 -1.94 -10.21
C LEU A 75 -5.64 -2.35 -10.72
N CYS A 76 -4.89 -1.42 -11.30
CA CYS A 76 -3.58 -1.72 -11.88
C CYS A 76 -2.59 -2.15 -10.79
N PHE A 77 -2.53 -1.45 -9.66
CA PHE A 77 -1.70 -1.88 -8.52
C PHE A 77 -2.22 -3.18 -7.90
N GLY A 78 -3.54 -3.39 -7.86
CA GLY A 78 -4.17 -4.61 -7.35
C GLY A 78 -3.89 -5.85 -8.22
N CYS A 79 -3.66 -5.72 -9.52
CA CYS A 79 -3.27 -6.88 -10.33
C CYS A 79 -1.88 -7.42 -9.96
N PHE A 80 -0.99 -6.58 -9.41
CA PHE A 80 0.40 -6.98 -9.12
C PHE A 80 0.72 -7.08 -7.63
N ALA A 81 -0.18 -6.71 -6.73
CA ALA A 81 0.15 -6.69 -5.30
C ALA A 81 0.50 -8.07 -4.74
N THR A 82 -0.10 -9.16 -5.24
CA THR A 82 0.19 -10.55 -4.79
C THR A 82 1.39 -11.19 -5.47
N LEU A 83 1.95 -10.60 -6.53
CA LEU A 83 3.09 -11.17 -7.25
C LEU A 83 4.38 -11.23 -6.43
N PRO A 84 4.77 -10.19 -5.65
CA PRO A 84 5.91 -10.30 -4.74
C PRO A 84 5.76 -11.47 -3.76
N LEU A 85 4.55 -11.70 -3.23
CA LEU A 85 4.28 -12.82 -2.34
C LEU A 85 4.44 -14.16 -3.08
N LEU A 86 3.88 -14.28 -4.29
CA LEU A 86 3.98 -15.49 -5.11
C LEU A 86 5.43 -15.85 -5.47
N LEU A 87 6.26 -14.84 -5.79
CA LEU A 87 7.66 -15.05 -6.15
C LEU A 87 8.53 -15.40 -4.93
N HIS A 88 8.14 -14.94 -3.75
CA HIS A 88 8.78 -15.28 -2.48
C HIS A 88 8.53 -16.73 -2.07
N LEU A 89 7.42 -17.35 -2.50
CA LEU A 89 7.19 -18.78 -2.25
C LEU A 89 8.28 -19.64 -2.90
N GLY A 90 8.77 -20.63 -2.14
CA GLY A 90 9.73 -21.62 -2.65
C GLY A 90 9.15 -22.43 -3.83
N GLN A 91 7.85 -22.76 -3.76
CA GLN A 91 7.13 -23.49 -4.80
C GLN A 91 5.89 -22.70 -5.25
N PRO A 92 6.03 -21.76 -6.21
CA PRO A 92 4.92 -20.89 -6.64
C PRO A 92 3.76 -21.66 -7.29
N GLN A 93 4.02 -22.85 -7.85
CA GLN A 93 3.01 -23.68 -8.50
C GLN A 93 1.92 -24.18 -7.52
N ARG A 94 2.26 -24.30 -6.23
CA ARG A 94 1.33 -24.76 -5.18
C ARG A 94 0.48 -23.65 -4.57
N ALA A 95 0.61 -22.40 -5.03
CA ALA A 95 -0.18 -21.29 -4.49
C ALA A 95 -1.70 -21.51 -4.62
N PHE A 96 -2.16 -22.31 -5.59
CA PHE A 96 -3.56 -22.68 -5.73
C PHE A 96 -4.11 -23.52 -4.58
N GLU A 97 -3.26 -24.25 -3.83
CA GLU A 97 -3.67 -25.04 -2.67
C GLU A 97 -4.29 -24.18 -1.57
N ILE A 98 -3.89 -22.89 -1.49
CA ILE A 98 -4.48 -21.92 -0.55
C ILE A 98 -5.99 -21.77 -0.78
N TYR A 99 -6.44 -21.89 -2.03
CA TYR A 99 -7.85 -21.75 -2.41
C TYR A 99 -8.63 -23.08 -2.36
N ILE A 100 -7.97 -24.21 -2.60
CA ILE A 100 -8.60 -25.53 -2.69
C ILE A 100 -8.69 -26.20 -1.32
N THR A 101 -7.63 -26.13 -0.51
CA THR A 101 -7.54 -26.74 0.82
C THR A 101 -7.15 -25.70 1.87
N PRO A 102 -8.03 -24.74 2.20
CA PRO A 102 -7.68 -23.65 3.09
C PRO A 102 -7.57 -24.10 4.55
N HIS A 103 -6.51 -23.63 5.22
CA HIS A 103 -6.40 -23.74 6.67
C HIS A 103 -6.97 -22.46 7.30
N LEU A 104 -8.23 -22.49 7.73
CA LEU A 104 -8.96 -21.30 8.20
C LEU A 104 -8.38 -20.66 9.46
N THR A 105 -7.50 -21.34 10.21
CA THR A 105 -6.80 -20.73 11.35
C THR A 105 -5.52 -19.98 10.93
N SER A 106 -5.01 -20.21 9.71
CA SER A 106 -3.85 -19.49 9.18
C SER A 106 -4.34 -18.23 8.48
N SER A 107 -3.95 -17.06 8.95
CA SER A 107 -4.46 -15.85 8.29
C SER A 107 -3.74 -15.48 7.00
N VAL A 108 -2.64 -16.15 6.62
CA VAL A 108 -2.13 -16.08 5.23
C VAL A 108 -3.13 -16.71 4.27
N SER A 109 -3.83 -17.78 4.67
CA SER A 109 -4.90 -18.39 3.86
C SER A 109 -6.13 -17.49 3.80
N ILE A 110 -6.56 -16.93 4.94
CA ILE A 110 -7.67 -15.96 4.99
C ILE A 110 -7.38 -14.73 4.13
N PHE A 111 -6.13 -14.25 4.12
CA PHE A 111 -5.72 -13.12 3.30
C PHE A 111 -6.00 -13.37 1.81
N GLY A 112 -5.72 -14.58 1.30
CA GLY A 112 -6.01 -14.92 -0.10
C GLY A 112 -7.48 -14.73 -0.48
N TYR A 113 -8.42 -15.05 0.43
CA TYR A 113 -9.86 -14.85 0.24
C TYR A 113 -10.29 -13.38 0.40
N VAL A 114 -9.77 -12.69 1.41
CA VAL A 114 -10.05 -11.26 1.62
C VAL A 114 -9.54 -10.45 0.42
N TYR A 115 -8.36 -10.78 -0.07
CA TYR A 115 -7.79 -10.17 -1.27
C TYR A 115 -8.59 -10.48 -2.52
N GLY A 116 -8.95 -11.75 -2.74
CA GLY A 116 -9.75 -12.17 -3.89
C GLY A 116 -11.13 -11.49 -3.93
N SER A 117 -11.82 -11.42 -2.80
CA SER A 117 -13.11 -10.72 -2.68
C SER A 117 -12.97 -9.21 -2.91
N TYR A 118 -11.90 -8.58 -2.43
CA TYR A 118 -11.62 -7.18 -2.69
C TYR A 118 -11.29 -6.90 -4.17
N MET A 119 -10.50 -7.76 -4.81
CA MET A 119 -10.22 -7.66 -6.25
C MET A 119 -11.49 -7.81 -7.08
N LEU A 120 -12.39 -8.72 -6.70
CA LEU A 120 -13.70 -8.86 -7.33
C LEU A 120 -14.53 -7.59 -7.17
N LEU A 121 -14.57 -7.00 -5.97
CA LEU A 121 -15.25 -5.73 -5.71
C LEU A 121 -14.68 -4.59 -6.59
N LEU A 122 -13.35 -4.47 -6.67
CA LEU A 122 -12.67 -3.51 -7.54
C LEU A 122 -13.04 -3.71 -9.01
N MET A 123 -12.99 -4.94 -9.51
CA MET A 123 -13.35 -5.28 -10.89
C MET A 123 -14.81 -4.93 -11.19
N LEU A 124 -15.74 -5.26 -10.30
CA LEU A 124 -17.15 -4.90 -10.45
C LEU A 124 -17.35 -3.38 -10.45
N GLN A 125 -16.67 -2.66 -9.57
CA GLN A 125 -16.80 -1.21 -9.50
C GLN A 125 -16.24 -0.52 -10.76
N VAL A 126 -15.11 -1.00 -11.29
CA VAL A 126 -14.56 -0.55 -12.58
C VAL A 126 -15.56 -0.85 -13.70
N TRP A 127 -16.07 -2.08 -13.74
CA TRP A 127 -16.99 -2.53 -14.78
C TRP A 127 -18.27 -1.68 -14.83
N LEU A 128 -18.89 -1.43 -13.67
CA LEU A 128 -20.08 -0.57 -13.57
C LEU A 128 -19.76 0.89 -13.91
N SER A 129 -18.61 1.41 -13.46
CA SER A 129 -18.19 2.79 -13.72
C SER A 129 -17.97 3.05 -15.22
N TYR A 130 -17.43 2.08 -15.96
CA TYR A 130 -17.17 2.18 -17.39
C TYR A 130 -18.23 1.52 -18.28
N ARG A 131 -19.35 1.05 -17.71
CA ARG A 131 -20.41 0.35 -18.46
C ARG A 131 -20.95 1.19 -19.61
N ARG A 132 -21.19 2.49 -19.38
CA ARG A 132 -21.61 3.43 -20.43
C ARG A 132 -20.58 3.49 -21.57
N TYR A 133 -19.30 3.58 -21.23
CA TYR A 133 -18.21 3.62 -22.21
C TYR A 133 -18.12 2.33 -23.03
N PHE A 134 -18.30 1.17 -22.39
CA PHE A 134 -18.31 -0.13 -23.10
C PHE A 134 -19.46 -0.24 -24.10
N ILE A 135 -20.66 0.25 -23.73
CA ILE A 135 -21.82 0.26 -24.64
C ILE A 135 -21.60 1.20 -25.82
N GLU A 136 -21.04 2.40 -25.59
CA GLU A 136 -20.72 3.35 -26.66
C GLU A 136 -19.65 2.80 -27.62
N ARG A 137 -18.64 2.09 -27.10
CA ARG A 137 -17.62 1.38 -27.91
C ARG A 137 -18.23 0.23 -28.70
N ALA A 138 -19.05 -0.61 -28.06
CA ALA A 138 -19.71 -1.75 -28.70
C ALA A 138 -20.60 -1.31 -29.89
N ASN A 139 -21.25 -0.15 -29.77
CA ASN A 139 -22.09 0.41 -30.84
C ASN A 139 -21.28 1.04 -31.98
N LYS A 140 -20.03 1.49 -31.73
CA LYS A 140 -19.17 2.13 -32.74
C LYS A 140 -18.25 1.16 -33.49
N THR A 141 -17.89 0.03 -32.89
CA THR A 141 -16.97 -0.95 -33.51
C THR A 141 -17.71 -2.06 -34.26
N THR A 142 -17.22 -2.43 -35.44
CA THR A 142 -17.67 -3.60 -36.21
C THR A 142 -16.63 -4.74 -36.15
N GLY A 143 -17.06 -6.01 -36.28
CA GLY A 143 -16.18 -7.20 -36.32
C GLY A 143 -15.89 -7.88 -34.97
N ILE A 144 -14.78 -8.64 -34.89
CA ILE A 144 -14.30 -9.36 -33.68
C ILE A 144 -14.20 -8.48 -32.42
N PRO A 145 -13.71 -7.21 -32.47
CA PRO A 145 -13.70 -6.36 -31.28
C PRO A 145 -15.10 -6.08 -30.74
N ARG A 146 -16.14 -6.05 -31.59
CA ARG A 146 -17.54 -5.91 -31.14
C ARG A 146 -17.95 -7.08 -30.26
N MET A 147 -17.52 -8.30 -30.56
CA MET A 147 -17.85 -9.49 -29.77
C MET A 147 -17.24 -9.40 -28.36
N LEU A 148 -16.00 -8.94 -28.24
CA LEU A 148 -15.35 -8.69 -26.94
C LEU A 148 -16.08 -7.61 -26.15
N TRP A 149 -16.40 -6.46 -26.77
CA TRP A 149 -17.14 -5.39 -26.10
C TRP A 149 -18.57 -5.79 -25.75
N THR A 150 -19.22 -6.63 -26.57
CA THR A 150 -20.59 -7.14 -26.35
C THR A 150 -20.62 -8.18 -25.23
N GLY A 151 -19.57 -8.98 -25.08
CA GLY A 151 -19.36 -9.84 -23.91
C GLY A 151 -19.21 -9.02 -22.63
N LEU A 152 -18.40 -7.96 -22.68
CA LEU A 152 -18.23 -7.00 -21.58
C LEU A 152 -19.51 -6.23 -21.24
N THR A 153 -20.44 -6.02 -22.18
CA THR A 153 -21.73 -5.37 -21.91
C THR A 153 -22.86 -6.35 -21.59
N LEU A 154 -22.57 -7.65 -21.46
CA LEU A 154 -23.56 -8.72 -21.26
C LEU A 154 -24.70 -8.68 -22.30
N GLY A 155 -24.40 -8.23 -23.53
CA GLY A 155 -25.40 -8.10 -24.60
C GLY A 155 -26.35 -6.88 -24.49
N VAL A 156 -26.15 -5.98 -23.52
CA VAL A 156 -26.98 -4.77 -23.40
C VAL A 156 -26.51 -3.70 -24.39
N THR A 157 -27.42 -3.27 -25.29
CA THR A 157 -27.12 -2.31 -26.37
C THR A 157 -27.70 -0.91 -26.15
N ARG A 158 -28.68 -0.77 -25.26
CA ARG A 158 -29.33 0.51 -24.93
C ARG A 158 -28.98 0.96 -23.51
N TYR A 159 -28.50 2.19 -23.38
CA TYR A 159 -28.27 2.83 -22.08
C TYR A 159 -29.44 3.76 -21.77
N THR A 160 -30.35 3.33 -20.90
CA THR A 160 -31.50 4.14 -20.44
C THR A 160 -31.13 4.98 -19.21
N PRO A 161 -31.78 6.14 -18.98
CA PRO A 161 -31.53 6.96 -17.80
C PRO A 161 -31.82 6.24 -16.48
N ASP A 162 -32.76 5.28 -16.47
CA ASP A 162 -33.04 4.46 -15.29
C ASP A 162 -31.93 3.45 -15.00
N SER A 163 -31.29 2.89 -16.03
CA SER A 163 -30.11 2.02 -15.87
C SER A 163 -28.96 2.79 -15.22
N ALA A 164 -28.75 4.06 -15.58
CA ALA A 164 -27.72 4.91 -14.98
C ALA A 164 -27.94 5.15 -13.48
N ARG A 165 -29.19 5.33 -13.04
CA ARG A 165 -29.53 5.51 -11.63
C ARG A 165 -29.28 4.24 -10.83
N VAL A 166 -29.62 3.08 -11.40
CA VAL A 166 -29.36 1.77 -10.78
C VAL A 166 -27.85 1.54 -10.68
N ASP A 167 -27.10 1.78 -11.76
CA ASP A 167 -25.64 1.66 -11.76
C ASP A 167 -25.00 2.57 -10.70
N GLN A 168 -25.41 3.84 -10.59
CA GLN A 168 -24.92 4.75 -9.55
C GLN A 168 -25.26 4.27 -8.14
N ARG A 169 -26.45 3.71 -7.91
CA ARG A 169 -26.85 3.17 -6.61
C ARG A 169 -26.02 1.95 -6.23
N ILE A 170 -25.77 1.04 -7.18
CA ILE A 170 -24.93 -0.13 -6.97
C ILE A 170 -23.48 0.29 -6.73
N ILE A 171 -22.93 1.22 -7.52
CA ILE A 171 -21.57 1.73 -7.34
C ILE A 171 -21.41 2.39 -5.96
N THR A 172 -22.41 3.14 -5.51
CA THR A 172 -22.39 3.78 -4.18
C THR A 172 -22.44 2.72 -3.08
N PHE A 173 -23.29 1.71 -3.22
CA PHE A 173 -23.37 0.58 -2.30
C PHE A 173 -22.04 -0.21 -2.24
N LEU A 174 -21.45 -0.54 -3.39
CA LEU A 174 -20.13 -1.18 -3.48
C LEU A 174 -19.03 -0.32 -2.88
N GLY A 175 -19.08 1.01 -3.05
CA GLY A 175 -18.14 1.94 -2.41
C GLY A 175 -18.30 1.94 -0.89
N THR A 176 -19.53 1.95 -0.39
CA THR A 176 -19.82 1.92 1.06
C THR A 176 -19.36 0.62 1.71
N ILE A 177 -19.52 -0.53 1.05
CA ILE A 177 -18.99 -1.82 1.53
C ILE A 177 -17.48 -1.89 1.35
N GLY A 178 -16.98 -1.38 0.24
CA GLY A 178 -15.58 -1.44 -0.13
C GLY A 178 -14.67 -0.65 0.80
N ILE A 179 -15.12 0.44 1.42
CA ILE A 179 -14.30 1.20 2.38
C ILE A 179 -13.99 0.34 3.63
N PRO A 180 -14.98 -0.21 4.35
CA PRO A 180 -14.75 -1.22 5.39
C PRO A 180 -13.96 -2.43 4.88
N TRP A 181 -14.22 -2.90 3.65
CA TRP A 181 -13.50 -4.05 3.11
C TRP A 181 -12.03 -3.76 2.81
N ALA A 182 -11.69 -2.55 2.35
CA ALA A 182 -10.31 -2.11 2.16
C ALA A 182 -9.60 -1.95 3.51
N PHE A 183 -10.31 -1.45 4.52
CA PHE A 183 -9.82 -1.43 5.90
C PHE A 183 -9.60 -2.84 6.43
N LEU A 184 -10.56 -3.74 6.22
CA LEU A 184 -10.46 -5.15 6.58
C LEU A 184 -9.31 -5.83 5.83
N LEU A 185 -9.11 -5.55 4.54
CA LEU A 185 -7.98 -6.07 3.78
C LEU A 185 -6.64 -5.60 4.33
N LEU A 186 -6.55 -4.34 4.76
CA LEU A 186 -5.35 -3.81 5.40
C LEU A 186 -5.13 -4.43 6.79
N LEU A 187 -6.20 -4.63 7.54
CA LEU A 187 -6.18 -5.26 8.85
C LEU A 187 -5.86 -6.77 8.79
N TYR A 188 -6.50 -7.53 7.91
CA TYR A 188 -6.34 -8.99 7.83
C TYR A 188 -5.21 -9.40 6.89
N GLY A 189 -4.86 -8.58 5.90
CA GLY A 189 -3.78 -8.88 4.96
C GLY A 189 -2.38 -8.53 5.44
N TYR A 190 -2.28 -7.75 6.53
CA TYR A 190 -1.00 -7.41 7.13
C TYR A 190 -1.08 -7.53 8.66
N VAL A 191 -1.92 -6.72 9.31
CA VAL A 191 -1.90 -6.52 10.77
C VAL A 191 -2.27 -7.77 11.57
N GLY A 192 -3.27 -8.53 11.13
CA GLY A 192 -3.95 -9.56 11.94
C GLY A 192 -3.15 -10.83 12.19
N PHE A 193 -2.13 -11.14 11.37
CA PHE A 193 -1.40 -12.42 11.49
C PHE A 193 0.11 -12.29 11.51
N ILE A 194 0.72 -11.66 10.52
CA ILE A 194 2.18 -11.55 10.46
C ILE A 194 2.73 -10.77 11.69
N PHE A 195 1.92 -9.87 12.23
CA PHE A 195 2.32 -8.94 13.30
C PHE A 195 1.65 -9.22 14.66
N GLY A 196 0.45 -9.85 14.67
CA GLY A 196 -0.29 -10.19 15.89
C GLY A 196 -0.11 -11.63 16.41
N THR A 197 0.16 -12.63 15.57
CA THR A 197 0.28 -14.04 16.04
C THR A 197 1.71 -14.43 16.40
N VAL A 198 2.71 -13.72 15.90
CA VAL A 198 4.09 -13.84 16.38
C VAL A 198 4.23 -13.03 17.67
N LYS A 199 3.66 -13.54 18.77
CA LYS A 199 3.69 -12.97 20.13
C LYS A 199 5.10 -12.81 20.74
N ALA A 200 6.16 -12.97 19.95
CA ALA A 200 7.54 -13.13 20.44
C ALA A 200 8.48 -11.99 20.04
N LYS A 201 8.03 -10.90 19.38
CA LYS A 201 8.93 -9.77 19.03
C LYS A 201 8.31 -8.39 19.27
N VAL A 202 9.02 -7.60 20.08
CA VAL A 202 8.66 -6.32 20.71
C VAL A 202 8.13 -5.23 19.76
N TRP A 203 8.79 -5.00 18.61
CA TRP A 203 8.48 -3.86 17.72
C TRP A 203 7.09 -3.94 17.05
N LEU A 204 6.41 -5.06 17.23
CA LEU A 204 5.43 -5.56 16.28
C LEU A 204 4.04 -5.79 16.87
N ALA A 205 4.00 -6.19 18.13
CA ALA A 205 2.78 -6.48 18.87
C ALA A 205 2.06 -5.21 19.35
N MET A 206 2.50 -4.04 18.89
CA MET A 206 2.00 -2.75 19.36
C MET A 206 0.58 -2.50 18.84
N PRO A 207 -0.38 -2.14 19.71
CA PRO A 207 -1.78 -1.94 19.34
C PRO A 207 -1.98 -0.78 18.35
N LEU A 208 -1.01 0.14 18.25
CA LEU A 208 -1.07 1.31 17.37
C LEU A 208 -0.73 1.02 15.90
N GLN A 209 -0.05 -0.12 15.63
CA GLN A 209 0.43 -0.50 14.31
C GLN A 209 -0.68 -0.50 13.24
N PRO A 210 -1.87 -1.09 13.44
CA PRO A 210 -2.96 -1.02 12.46
C PRO A 210 -3.31 0.40 12.00
N LEU A 211 -3.32 1.34 12.94
CA LEU A 211 -3.73 2.72 12.66
C LEU A 211 -2.66 3.46 11.87
N ILE A 212 -1.38 3.27 12.21
CA ILE A 212 -0.26 3.84 11.43
C ILE A 212 -0.25 3.26 10.02
N PHE A 213 -0.51 1.96 9.87
CA PHE A 213 -0.57 1.32 8.56
C PHE A 213 -1.70 1.86 7.69
N LEU A 214 -2.86 2.13 8.29
CA LEU A 214 -4.00 2.75 7.61
C LEU A 214 -3.64 4.16 7.13
N LEU A 215 -3.12 5.00 8.01
CA LEU A 215 -2.76 6.39 7.67
C LEU A 215 -1.65 6.45 6.63
N ALA A 216 -0.66 5.56 6.72
CA ALA A 216 0.38 5.38 5.71
C ALA A 216 -0.19 4.93 4.34
N ALA A 217 -1.23 4.09 4.32
CA ALA A 217 -1.89 3.69 3.07
C ALA A 217 -2.65 4.85 2.42
N ILE A 218 -3.36 5.65 3.21
CA ILE A 218 -4.07 6.84 2.71
C ILE A 218 -3.10 7.85 2.11
N THR A 219 -2.01 8.15 2.84
CA THR A 219 -1.00 9.14 2.41
C THR A 219 -0.26 8.67 1.16
N SER A 220 0.21 7.42 1.12
CA SER A 220 0.87 6.86 -0.06
C SER A 220 -0.07 6.77 -1.27
N GLY A 221 -1.36 6.46 -1.06
CA GLY A 221 -2.39 6.48 -2.10
C GLY A 221 -2.61 7.87 -2.71
N ILE A 222 -2.70 8.93 -1.90
CA ILE A 222 -2.82 10.30 -2.41
C ILE A 222 -1.54 10.71 -3.14
N ALA A 223 -0.37 10.37 -2.60
CA ALA A 223 0.92 10.71 -3.18
C ALA A 223 1.11 10.08 -4.58
N ILE A 224 0.77 8.79 -4.75
CA ILE A 224 0.89 8.13 -6.05
C ILE A 224 -0.09 8.70 -7.08
N LEU A 225 -1.32 9.03 -6.66
CA LEU A 225 -2.32 9.65 -7.54
C LEU A 225 -1.86 11.02 -8.03
N LEU A 226 -1.30 11.85 -7.14
CA LEU A 226 -0.77 13.16 -7.50
C LEU A 226 0.42 13.05 -8.46
N LEU A 227 1.34 12.11 -8.24
CA LEU A 227 2.48 11.89 -9.14
C LEU A 227 2.02 11.43 -10.52
N LEU A 228 1.13 10.44 -10.57
CA LEU A 228 0.57 9.94 -11.82
C LEU A 228 -0.24 11.03 -12.55
N TYR A 229 -1.05 11.81 -11.83
CA TYR A 229 -1.82 12.91 -12.40
C TYR A 229 -0.91 13.96 -13.04
N THR A 230 0.13 14.40 -12.31
CA THR A 230 1.07 15.40 -12.80
C THR A 230 1.87 14.88 -13.99
N PHE A 231 2.29 13.61 -13.94
CA PHE A 231 3.00 12.94 -15.03
C PHE A 231 2.16 12.83 -16.30
N ILE A 232 0.90 12.42 -16.21
CA ILE A 232 -0.01 12.28 -17.37
C ILE A 232 -0.32 13.66 -17.96
N ARG A 233 -0.62 14.66 -17.13
CA ARG A 233 -0.91 16.03 -17.61
C ARG A 233 0.33 16.67 -18.27
N TRP A 234 1.52 16.42 -17.74
CA TRP A 234 2.79 16.80 -18.36
C TRP A 234 2.96 16.15 -19.74
N ARG A 235 2.76 14.83 -19.84
CA ARG A 235 2.83 14.07 -21.11
C ARG A 235 1.79 14.51 -22.14
N THR A 236 0.58 14.84 -21.70
CA THR A 236 -0.56 15.19 -22.57
C THR A 236 -0.63 16.68 -22.89
N LYS A 237 0.21 17.53 -22.26
CA LYS A 237 0.22 19.00 -22.39
C LYS A 237 -1.15 19.65 -22.13
N LYS A 238 -2.00 19.02 -21.30
CA LYS A 238 -3.32 19.55 -20.92
C LYS A 238 -3.21 20.44 -19.67
N PRO A 239 -4.13 21.41 -19.48
CA PRO A 239 -4.10 22.25 -18.29
C PRO A 239 -4.26 21.41 -17.01
N TYR A 240 -3.56 21.85 -15.96
CA TYR A 240 -3.65 21.29 -14.61
C TYR A 240 -4.84 21.93 -13.89
N ASP A 241 -5.60 21.13 -13.15
CA ASP A 241 -6.56 21.65 -12.18
C ASP A 241 -5.83 21.97 -10.87
N PHE A 242 -5.31 23.19 -10.79
CA PHE A 242 -4.55 23.66 -9.63
C PHE A 242 -5.38 23.67 -8.35
N ALA A 243 -6.69 23.89 -8.44
CA ALA A 243 -7.58 23.91 -7.28
C ALA A 243 -7.70 22.51 -6.66
N MET A 244 -7.83 21.48 -7.49
CA MET A 244 -7.86 20.10 -7.01
C MET A 244 -6.48 19.64 -6.49
N VAL A 245 -5.39 19.96 -7.18
CA VAL A 245 -4.03 19.60 -6.72
C VAL A 245 -3.76 20.23 -5.36
N LYS A 246 -4.15 21.50 -5.16
CA LYS A 246 -4.02 22.18 -3.86
C LYS A 246 -4.84 21.50 -2.76
N LYS A 247 -6.07 21.04 -3.05
CA LYS A 247 -6.88 20.32 -2.05
C LYS A 247 -6.28 18.96 -1.70
N LEU A 248 -5.80 18.23 -2.71
CA LEU A 248 -5.17 16.92 -2.50
C LEU A 248 -3.86 17.02 -1.72
N ILE A 249 -3.02 18.03 -1.96
CA ILE A 249 -1.78 18.20 -1.19
C ILE A 249 -2.06 18.63 0.26
N VAL A 250 -3.10 19.43 0.50
CA VAL A 250 -3.55 19.75 1.87
C VAL A 250 -4.05 18.50 2.57
N LEU A 251 -4.87 17.69 1.90
CA LEU A 251 -5.34 16.41 2.43
C LEU A 251 -4.17 15.45 2.72
N LEU A 252 -3.20 15.35 1.80
CA LEU A 252 -1.96 14.59 1.98
C LEU A 252 -1.21 15.05 3.23
N SER A 253 -1.03 16.36 3.37
CA SER A 253 -0.26 16.95 4.47
C SER A 253 -0.91 16.69 5.82
N ILE A 254 -2.24 16.81 5.92
CA ILE A 254 -2.99 16.53 7.15
C ILE A 254 -2.90 15.05 7.50
N ALA A 255 -3.15 14.15 6.55
CA ALA A 255 -3.08 12.71 6.77
C ALA A 255 -1.65 12.25 7.13
N PHE A 256 -0.63 12.89 6.53
CA PHE A 256 0.78 12.58 6.78
C PHE A 256 1.26 13.11 8.14
N ALA A 257 0.83 14.31 8.53
CA ALA A 257 1.09 14.82 9.87
C ALA A 257 0.46 13.90 10.94
N LEU A 258 -0.76 13.42 10.72
CA LEU A 258 -1.40 12.46 11.61
C LEU A 258 -0.62 11.13 11.63
N ASN A 259 -0.17 10.62 10.49
CA ASN A 259 0.65 9.41 10.42
C ASN A 259 1.93 9.52 11.26
N ILE A 260 2.67 10.62 11.11
CA ILE A 260 3.91 10.86 11.86
C ILE A 260 3.62 11.05 13.35
N ALA A 261 2.53 11.75 13.71
CA ALA A 261 2.14 11.90 15.10
C ALA A 261 1.88 10.53 15.76
N MET A 262 1.21 9.62 15.05
CA MET A 262 0.96 8.26 15.51
C MET A 262 2.26 7.44 15.61
N GLU A 263 3.20 7.60 14.67
CA GLU A 263 4.51 6.94 14.73
C GLU A 263 5.35 7.44 15.91
N ILE A 264 5.41 8.75 16.14
CA ILE A 264 6.09 9.33 17.31
C ILE A 264 5.43 8.83 18.60
N LEU A 265 4.09 8.80 18.64
CA LEU A 265 3.35 8.29 19.79
C LEU A 265 3.69 6.82 20.07
N GLN A 266 3.86 5.99 19.04
CA GLN A 266 4.31 4.60 19.20
C GLN A 266 5.68 4.54 19.88
N VAL A 267 6.67 5.30 19.38
CA VAL A 267 8.01 5.32 19.98
C VAL A 267 7.97 5.82 21.42
N ARG A 268 7.17 6.85 21.71
CA ARG A 268 6.99 7.38 23.07
C ARG A 268 6.28 6.40 24.00
N TYR A 269 5.28 5.69 23.50
CA TYR A 269 4.60 4.64 24.24
C TYR A 269 5.59 3.53 24.65
N VAL A 270 6.43 3.09 23.72
CA VAL A 270 7.47 2.08 23.97
C VAL A 270 8.52 2.54 24.96
N GLN A 271 8.84 3.84 24.98
CA GLN A 271 9.73 4.41 26.00
C GLN A 271 9.12 4.40 27.41
N HIS A 272 7.79 4.36 27.53
CA HIS A 272 7.06 4.53 28.80
C HIS A 272 6.45 3.23 29.34
N GLU A 273 6.21 2.21 28.50
CA GLU A 273 5.72 0.92 28.96
C GLU A 273 6.73 0.23 29.91
N HIS A 274 6.22 -0.21 31.07
CA HIS A 274 6.96 -0.70 32.24
C HIS A 274 7.91 -1.88 31.91
N ASP A 275 9.13 -1.81 32.47
CA ASP A 275 10.18 -2.84 32.58
C ASP A 275 11.37 -2.84 31.61
N GLY A 276 11.53 -1.86 30.71
CA GLY A 276 12.84 -1.58 30.07
C GLY A 276 13.48 -2.70 29.21
N HIS A 277 12.95 -3.92 29.21
CA HIS A 277 13.42 -5.05 28.40
C HIS A 277 13.22 -4.77 26.91
N HIS A 278 12.09 -4.15 26.57
CA HIS A 278 11.78 -3.75 25.20
C HIS A 278 12.62 -2.55 24.74
N TRP A 279 12.82 -1.54 25.59
CA TRP A 279 13.63 -0.37 25.25
C TRP A 279 15.12 -0.68 25.15
N SER A 280 15.66 -1.54 26.01
CA SER A 280 17.06 -1.98 25.97
C SER A 280 17.41 -2.79 24.71
N LEU A 281 16.42 -3.39 24.04
CA LEU A 281 16.60 -4.05 22.73
C LEU A 281 16.42 -3.09 21.54
N LEU A 282 15.58 -2.05 21.71
CA LEU A 282 15.26 -1.11 20.64
C LEU A 282 16.24 0.06 20.55
N GLN A 283 16.75 0.56 21.68
CA GLN A 283 17.73 1.63 21.70
C GLN A 283 18.99 1.27 20.88
N PRO A 284 19.61 0.07 21.03
CA PRO A 284 20.76 -0.34 20.22
C PRO A 284 20.43 -0.58 18.75
N LEU A 285 19.20 -1.00 18.45
CA LEU A 285 18.72 -1.21 17.09
C LEU A 285 18.60 0.13 16.34
N LEU A 286 18.03 1.14 17.02
CA LEU A 286 17.81 2.49 16.51
C LEU A 286 19.09 3.32 16.43
N SER A 287 20.06 3.08 17.32
CA SER A 287 21.37 3.76 17.32
C SER A 287 22.45 3.04 16.50
N GLY A 288 22.27 1.76 16.21
CA GLY A 288 23.19 0.94 15.41
C GLY A 288 22.69 0.72 13.99
N PRO A 289 22.27 -0.51 13.63
CA PRO A 289 22.06 -0.92 12.23
C PRO A 289 20.94 -0.17 11.50
N LEU A 290 19.94 0.37 12.22
CA LEU A 290 18.82 1.13 11.60
C LEU A 290 18.98 2.64 11.72
N PHE A 291 20.07 3.17 12.28
CA PHE A 291 20.21 4.61 12.51
C PHE A 291 20.09 5.42 11.21
N TYR A 292 20.77 4.98 10.15
CA TYR A 292 20.71 5.64 8.85
C TYR A 292 19.32 5.56 8.21
N THR A 293 18.68 4.39 8.27
CA THR A 293 17.41 4.13 7.57
C THR A 293 16.21 4.72 8.32
N TYR A 294 16.18 4.60 9.64
CA TYR A 294 15.07 5.05 10.50
C TYR A 294 15.24 6.50 10.95
N THR A 295 16.35 6.83 11.63
CA THR A 295 16.52 8.15 12.26
C THR A 295 16.79 9.22 11.23
N ILE A 296 17.78 9.01 10.35
CA ILE A 296 18.14 9.99 9.32
C ILE A 296 17.17 9.93 8.13
N GLY A 297 17.00 8.75 7.54
CA GLY A 297 16.20 8.56 6.33
C GLY A 297 14.71 8.84 6.56
N GLN A 298 14.07 8.05 7.43
CA GLN A 298 12.62 8.10 7.60
C GLN A 298 12.17 9.32 8.44
N MET A 299 12.73 9.51 9.64
CA MET A 299 12.24 10.50 10.60
C MET A 299 12.75 11.93 10.35
N LEU A 300 14.00 12.12 9.95
CA LEU A 300 14.54 13.45 9.69
C LEU A 300 14.22 13.94 8.27
N ILE A 301 14.67 13.21 7.24
CA ILE A 301 14.58 13.69 5.86
C ILE A 301 13.17 13.52 5.31
N CYS A 302 12.66 12.29 5.28
CA CYS A 302 11.43 11.97 4.56
C CYS A 302 10.16 12.42 5.31
N SER A 303 10.25 12.70 6.61
CA SER A 303 9.10 13.17 7.42
C SER A 303 9.07 14.69 7.56
N THR A 304 10.21 15.33 7.87
CA THR A 304 10.23 16.78 8.09
C THR A 304 10.01 17.56 6.81
N ILE A 305 10.63 17.16 5.69
CA ILE A 305 10.56 17.93 4.44
C ILE A 305 9.13 18.00 3.89
N PRO A 306 8.35 16.89 3.77
CA PRO A 306 6.98 16.98 3.27
C PRO A 306 6.05 17.79 4.17
N ILE A 307 6.24 17.75 5.50
CA ILE A 307 5.48 18.58 6.44
C ILE A 307 5.77 20.07 6.20
N VAL A 308 7.05 20.45 6.11
CA VAL A 308 7.44 21.84 5.84
C VAL A 308 6.86 22.30 4.51
N ILE A 309 6.95 21.47 3.46
CA ILE A 309 6.36 21.78 2.15
C ILE A 309 4.84 21.95 2.26
N GLY A 310 4.15 21.06 2.98
CA GLY A 310 2.71 21.14 3.20
C GLY A 310 2.29 22.43 3.89
N VAL A 311 2.98 22.80 4.97
CA VAL A 311 2.78 24.06 5.69
C VAL A 311 3.05 25.25 4.79
N CYS A 312 4.14 25.24 4.02
CA CYS A 312 4.47 26.31 3.07
C CYS A 312 3.37 26.50 2.01
N ILE A 313 2.77 25.42 1.51
CA ILE A 313 1.69 25.50 0.51
C ILE A 313 0.38 26.04 1.10
N VAL A 314 0.12 25.78 2.39
CA VAL A 314 -1.05 26.30 3.11
C VAL A 314 -0.87 27.77 3.43
N VAL A 315 0.29 28.15 3.96
CA VAL A 315 0.59 29.50 4.45
C VAL A 315 0.92 30.46 3.31
N PHE A 316 1.77 30.04 2.36
CA PHE A 316 2.17 30.86 1.23
C PHE A 316 1.33 30.52 0.00
N LYS A 317 0.72 31.54 -0.62
CA LYS A 317 0.11 31.40 -1.96
C LYS A 317 1.23 31.23 -3.00
N ALA A 318 1.76 30.02 -3.10
CA ALA A 318 2.79 29.67 -4.08
C ALA A 318 2.28 29.86 -5.51
N ARG A 319 3.18 30.30 -6.41
CA ARG A 319 2.91 30.33 -7.86
C ARG A 319 2.62 28.93 -8.38
N GLU A 320 1.77 28.83 -9.40
CA GLU A 320 1.27 27.57 -9.98
C GLU A 320 2.36 26.54 -10.32
N LYS A 321 3.47 26.97 -10.96
CA LYS A 321 4.58 26.07 -11.29
C LYS A 321 5.33 25.58 -10.06
N VAL A 322 5.55 26.47 -9.08
CA VAL A 322 6.25 26.13 -7.83
C VAL A 322 5.42 25.15 -7.00
N LEU A 323 4.10 25.33 -6.99
CA LEU A 323 3.17 24.40 -6.35
C LEU A 323 3.34 22.97 -6.91
N LEU A 324 3.42 22.81 -8.23
CA LEU A 324 3.58 21.48 -8.86
C LEU A 324 4.92 20.82 -8.50
N TYR A 325 6.03 21.57 -8.54
CA TYR A 325 7.34 21.03 -8.15
C TYR A 325 7.38 20.63 -6.69
N LEU A 326 6.91 21.50 -5.79
CA LEU A 326 6.83 21.22 -4.36
C LEU A 326 5.91 20.02 -4.07
N ALA A 327 4.76 19.93 -4.74
CA ALA A 327 3.84 18.82 -4.60
C ALA A 327 4.48 17.49 -5.03
N ASN A 328 5.18 17.45 -6.17
CA ASN A 328 5.85 16.24 -6.64
C ASN A 328 6.98 15.81 -5.70
N ILE A 329 7.82 16.75 -5.24
CA ILE A 329 8.90 16.47 -4.29
C ILE A 329 8.32 15.91 -2.98
N SER A 330 7.26 16.54 -2.46
CA SER A 330 6.56 16.07 -1.27
C SER A 330 6.00 14.66 -1.47
N CYS A 331 5.34 14.38 -2.60
CA CYS A 331 4.79 13.05 -2.89
C CYS A 331 5.89 11.98 -3.00
N LEU A 332 7.02 12.27 -3.65
CA LEU A 332 8.15 11.33 -3.74
C LEU A 332 8.74 11.01 -2.36
N LEU A 333 8.92 12.03 -1.52
CA LEU A 333 9.43 11.86 -0.17
C LEU A 333 8.46 11.11 0.74
N VAL A 334 7.14 11.35 0.63
CA VAL A 334 6.12 10.59 1.36
C VAL A 334 6.13 9.12 0.94
N LEU A 335 6.22 8.82 -0.37
CA LEU A 335 6.33 7.43 -0.84
C LEU A 335 7.60 6.76 -0.32
N LEU A 336 8.73 7.47 -0.34
CA LEU A 336 9.98 6.97 0.22
C LEU A 336 9.86 6.76 1.74
N GLN A 337 9.24 7.68 2.47
CA GLN A 337 8.97 7.54 3.91
C GLN A 337 8.19 6.26 4.21
N VAL A 338 7.09 6.03 3.49
CA VAL A 338 6.23 4.86 3.72
C VAL A 338 6.98 3.57 3.36
N LEU A 339 7.79 3.59 2.30
CA LEU A 339 8.64 2.44 1.95
C LEU A 339 9.68 2.14 3.04
N LEU A 340 10.37 3.17 3.53
CA LEU A 340 11.33 3.04 4.63
C LEU A 340 10.64 2.58 5.92
N MET A 341 9.45 3.08 6.24
CA MET A 341 8.65 2.62 7.37
C MET A 341 8.36 1.11 7.26
N ARG A 342 7.94 0.63 6.09
CA ARG A 342 7.71 -0.81 5.85
C ARG A 342 9.00 -1.61 5.96
N PHE A 343 10.09 -1.12 5.38
CA PHE A 343 11.41 -1.75 5.45
C PHE A 343 11.89 -1.89 6.91
N ASN A 344 11.85 -0.79 7.66
CA ASN A 344 12.30 -0.74 9.05
C ASN A 344 11.46 -1.62 9.96
N VAL A 345 10.13 -1.67 9.75
CA VAL A 345 9.26 -2.56 10.53
C VAL A 345 9.53 -4.04 10.24
N ILE A 346 9.70 -4.42 8.96
CA ILE A 346 9.77 -5.82 8.55
C ILE A 346 11.17 -6.39 8.74
N ILE A 347 12.19 -5.68 8.27
CA ILE A 347 13.58 -6.11 8.37
C ILE A 347 14.10 -5.82 9.77
N GLY A 348 13.82 -4.64 10.32
CA GLY A 348 14.26 -4.28 11.67
C GLY A 348 13.79 -5.27 12.74
N LYS A 349 12.59 -5.85 12.60
CA LYS A 349 12.12 -6.97 13.45
C LYS A 349 13.03 -8.20 13.37
N GLN A 350 13.50 -8.54 12.18
CA GLN A 350 14.28 -9.77 11.96
C GLN A 350 15.75 -9.60 12.33
N LEU A 351 16.25 -8.37 12.42
CA LEU A 351 17.59 -8.08 12.93
C LEU A 351 17.72 -8.48 14.42
N VAL A 352 16.62 -8.53 15.19
CA VAL A 352 16.62 -9.03 16.56
C VAL A 352 16.47 -10.55 16.57
N SER A 353 17.44 -11.28 17.13
CA SER A 353 17.35 -12.73 17.30
C SER A 353 16.13 -13.12 18.14
N ASN A 354 15.53 -14.29 17.89
CA ASN A 354 14.43 -14.81 18.72
C ASN A 354 14.82 -15.06 20.19
N SER A 355 16.12 -15.14 20.48
CA SER A 355 16.67 -15.21 21.84
C SER A 355 16.79 -13.85 22.52
N GLU A 356 16.52 -12.75 21.80
CA GLU A 356 16.72 -11.35 22.22
C GLU A 356 18.17 -11.03 22.65
N ARG A 357 19.11 -11.95 22.38
CA ARG A 357 20.49 -11.92 22.87
C ARG A 357 21.51 -11.43 21.84
N GLY A 358 21.10 -11.11 20.61
CA GLY A 358 22.03 -10.67 19.56
C GLY A 358 21.35 -10.09 18.32
N LEU A 359 22.14 -9.35 17.54
CA LEU A 359 21.73 -8.71 16.28
C LEU A 359 22.24 -9.51 15.07
N VAL A 360 21.40 -9.63 14.04
CA VAL A 360 21.73 -10.23 12.75
C VAL A 360 21.93 -9.12 11.74
N GLU A 361 22.99 -9.17 10.94
CA GLU A 361 23.18 -8.23 9.84
C GLU A 361 22.39 -8.67 8.61
N TYR A 362 21.77 -7.71 7.93
CA TYR A 362 21.06 -7.93 6.67
C TYR A 362 21.86 -7.33 5.52
N HIS A 363 22.30 -8.18 4.60
CA HIS A 363 22.91 -7.73 3.35
C HIS A 363 21.86 -7.70 2.22
N LEU A 364 21.84 -6.60 1.48
CA LEU A 364 20.99 -6.45 0.31
C LEU A 364 21.64 -7.14 -0.89
N ASP A 365 21.09 -8.29 -1.28
CA ASP A 365 21.47 -8.92 -2.54
C ASP A 365 20.93 -8.12 -3.73
N PHE A 366 21.79 -7.76 -4.68
CA PHE A 366 21.38 -6.97 -5.86
C PHE A 366 20.77 -7.82 -6.98
N PHE A 367 21.38 -8.98 -7.29
CA PHE A 367 21.01 -9.86 -8.42
C PHE A 367 20.29 -11.15 -8.01
N GLY A 368 19.99 -11.33 -6.72
CA GLY A 368 19.25 -12.51 -6.24
C GLY A 368 17.79 -12.54 -6.72
N LYS A 369 17.16 -13.72 -6.65
CA LYS A 369 15.71 -13.88 -6.87
C LYS A 369 14.91 -12.89 -6.03
N GLU A 370 15.38 -12.59 -4.83
CA GLU A 370 14.80 -11.63 -3.87
C GLU A 370 15.52 -10.28 -3.84
N GLY A 371 16.32 -10.00 -4.85
CA GLY A 371 17.18 -8.83 -4.90
C GLY A 371 16.49 -7.53 -5.30
N VAL A 372 17.23 -6.43 -5.18
CA VAL A 372 16.77 -5.07 -5.48
C VAL A 372 16.26 -4.92 -6.92
N LEU A 373 16.87 -5.63 -7.88
CA LEU A 373 16.43 -5.57 -9.27
C LEU A 373 15.00 -6.10 -9.45
N MET A 374 14.69 -7.27 -8.86
CA MET A 374 13.36 -7.86 -8.95
C MET A 374 12.32 -6.98 -8.26
N ALA A 375 12.69 -6.37 -7.13
CA ALA A 375 11.87 -5.39 -6.45
C ALA A 375 11.49 -4.19 -7.33
N VAL A 376 12.46 -3.62 -8.05
CA VAL A 376 12.22 -2.51 -8.98
C VAL A 376 11.36 -2.93 -10.16
N VAL A 377 11.61 -4.11 -10.73
CA VAL A 377 10.80 -4.65 -11.84
C VAL A 377 9.34 -4.82 -11.42
N LEU A 378 9.10 -5.42 -10.25
CA LEU A 378 7.74 -5.62 -9.72
C LEU A 378 7.06 -4.28 -9.41
N PHE A 379 7.79 -3.30 -8.92
CA PHE A 379 7.24 -1.96 -8.69
C PHE A 379 6.88 -1.25 -10.01
N LEU A 380 7.62 -1.48 -11.09
CA LEU A 380 7.36 -0.89 -12.42
C LEU A 380 6.18 -1.54 -13.16
N MET A 381 5.89 -2.82 -12.91
CA MET A 381 4.83 -3.55 -13.61
C MET A 381 3.43 -2.91 -13.54
N PRO A 382 2.94 -2.44 -12.36
CA PRO A 382 1.69 -1.69 -12.28
C PRO A 382 1.62 -0.48 -13.21
N PHE A 383 2.74 0.24 -13.37
CA PHE A 383 2.79 1.42 -14.26
C PHE A 383 2.73 1.04 -15.74
N ILE A 384 3.30 -0.11 -16.11
CA ILE A 384 3.21 -0.66 -17.47
C ILE A 384 1.76 -1.05 -17.75
N LEU A 385 1.11 -1.78 -16.84
CA LEU A 385 -0.30 -2.12 -16.99
C LEU A 385 -1.17 -0.87 -17.06
N TYR A 386 -0.90 0.12 -16.21
CA TYR A 386 -1.59 1.40 -16.25
C TYR A 386 -1.44 2.07 -17.62
N PHE A 387 -0.23 2.07 -18.20
CA PHE A 387 0.00 2.60 -19.54
C PHE A 387 -0.80 1.83 -20.61
N ILE A 388 -0.88 0.51 -20.52
CA ILE A 388 -1.68 -0.31 -21.45
C ILE A 388 -3.17 0.03 -21.30
N VAL A 389 -3.70 0.04 -20.07
CA VAL A 389 -5.12 0.35 -19.79
C VAL A 389 -5.48 1.76 -20.24
N SER A 390 -4.58 2.72 -20.06
CA SER A 390 -4.73 4.11 -20.50
C SER A 390 -4.99 4.26 -22.01
N ARG A 391 -4.56 3.27 -22.81
CA ARG A 391 -4.78 3.24 -24.26
C ARG A 391 -6.19 2.79 -24.63
N PHE A 392 -6.83 2.00 -23.78
CA PHE A 392 -8.15 1.39 -24.04
C PHE A 392 -9.31 2.13 -23.37
N ILE A 393 -9.07 2.75 -22.21
CA ILE A 393 -10.11 3.37 -21.38
C ILE A 393 -9.82 4.87 -21.18
N PRO A 394 -10.81 5.78 -21.37
CA PRO A 394 -10.66 7.19 -21.07
C PRO A 394 -10.50 7.39 -19.56
N ILE A 395 -9.36 7.95 -19.17
CA ILE A 395 -9.01 8.16 -17.75
C ILE A 395 -9.60 9.45 -17.18
N PHE A 396 -9.78 10.46 -18.04
CA PHE A 396 -10.34 11.75 -17.69
C PHE A 396 -11.52 12.05 -18.61
N ASP A 397 -12.58 12.68 -18.09
CA ASP A 397 -13.73 13.12 -18.89
C ASP A 397 -13.33 14.08 -20.02
N ASP A 398 -12.18 14.75 -19.88
CA ASP A 398 -11.54 15.60 -20.90
C ASP A 398 -10.89 14.82 -22.06
N THR A 399 -10.93 13.49 -22.10
CA THR A 399 -10.42 12.73 -23.25
C THR A 399 -11.52 12.64 -24.31
N PRO A 400 -11.52 13.51 -25.35
CA PRO A 400 -12.37 13.26 -26.49
C PRO A 400 -11.99 11.88 -27.01
N ILE A 401 -12.98 11.02 -27.19
CA ILE A 401 -12.88 9.73 -27.86
C ILE A 401 -12.07 10.00 -29.11
N THR A 402 -10.79 9.60 -29.12
CA THR A 402 -9.87 9.91 -30.20
C THR A 402 -10.51 9.39 -31.48
N ARG A 403 -10.94 10.31 -32.35
CA ARG A 403 -11.22 10.05 -33.75
C ARG A 403 -9.93 9.48 -34.34
N HIS A 404 -9.80 8.16 -34.35
CA HIS A 404 -9.04 7.52 -35.41
C HIS A 404 -9.94 7.56 -36.64
N ALA A 405 -9.99 8.75 -37.23
CA ALA A 405 -10.39 8.99 -38.60
C ALA A 405 -9.13 9.52 -39.30
N ARG A 406 -8.31 8.59 -39.76
CA ARG A 406 -7.68 8.60 -41.08
C ARG A 406 -6.99 7.26 -41.28
#